data_AF-A0A939HUA8-F1
#
_entry.id   AF-A0A939HUA8-F1
#
_cell.length_a   1.000
_cell.length_b   1.000
_cell.length_c   1.000
_cell.angle_alpha   90.00
_cell.angle_beta   90.00
_cell.angle_gamma   90.00
#
_symmetry.space_group_name_H-M   'P 1'
#
loop_
_entity.id
_entity.type
_entity.pdbx_description
1 polymer ?
#
loop_
_entity_poly.entity_id
_entity_poly.type
_entity_poly.pdbx_seq_one_letter_code
_entity_poly.pdbx_strand_id
1 'polypeptide(L)'
;MMRVIFLQPGLLNGFDRDLLPVQRWFLYLPFEHAEDLELQRQSVMLFQQLGDDPANADVISYAIRHLQVIERFGRFPHRNHILGRETTPEEAEFLQQPGSSF
;
A
#
# COMPACT_ATOMS: atom_id res chain seq x y z
N MET A 1 12.38 2.70 8.15
CA MET A 1 10.95 3.02 8.01
C MET A 1 10.85 4.34 7.26
N MET A 2 10.37 4.33 6.02
CA MET A 2 10.13 5.57 5.26
C MET A 2 8.99 6.31 5.98
N ARG A 3 9.34 7.37 6.71
CA ARG A 3 8.38 8.19 7.44
C ARG A 3 7.62 9.01 6.39
N VAL A 4 6.31 8.80 6.27
CA VAL A 4 5.40 9.54 5.37
C VAL A 4 5.25 10.99 5.85
N ILE A 5 6.35 11.76 5.88
CA ILE A 5 6.36 13.11 6.47
C ILE A 5 6.19 14.21 5.41
N PHE A 6 6.19 13.92 4.10
CA PHE A 6 6.12 15.01 3.09
C PHE A 6 5.24 14.79 1.86
N LEU A 7 4.29 13.85 1.86
CA LEU A 7 3.33 13.73 0.75
C LEU A 7 1.91 13.59 1.32
N GLN A 8 1.34 14.70 1.77
CA GLN A 8 -0.11 14.73 1.99
C GLN A 8 -0.83 14.67 0.63
N PRO A 9 -2.03 14.06 0.54
CA PRO A 9 -2.79 13.90 -0.72
C PRO A 9 -3.09 15.21 -1.44
N GLY A 10 -3.30 16.29 -0.68
CA GLY A 10 -3.46 17.65 -1.24
C GLY A 10 -2.18 18.21 -1.89
N LEU A 11 -1.03 17.55 -1.73
CA LEU A 11 0.23 17.98 -2.32
C LEU A 11 0.39 17.52 -3.77
N LEU A 12 -0.29 16.43 -4.17
CA LEU A 12 -0.16 15.92 -5.53
C LEU A 12 -0.83 16.85 -6.54
N ASN A 13 -1.95 17.51 -6.20
CA ASN A 13 -2.63 18.54 -7.02
C ASN A 13 -2.70 18.24 -8.55
N GLY A 14 -2.67 16.96 -8.93
CA GLY A 14 -2.61 16.51 -10.33
C GLY A 14 -1.23 16.59 -11.02
N PHE A 15 -0.17 17.08 -10.37
CA PHE A 15 1.19 17.14 -10.92
C PHE A 15 1.77 15.77 -11.27
N ASP A 16 1.30 14.72 -10.60
CA ASP A 16 1.66 13.34 -10.90
C ASP A 16 1.30 12.95 -12.34
N ARG A 17 0.30 13.61 -12.96
CA ARG A 17 -0.13 13.32 -14.33
C ARG A 17 0.89 13.76 -15.39
N ASP A 18 1.82 14.64 -15.04
CA ASP A 18 2.92 15.05 -15.92
C ASP A 18 4.11 14.08 -15.87
N LEU A 19 4.05 13.07 -14.99
CA LEU A 19 5.10 12.07 -14.82
C LEU A 19 4.84 10.82 -15.68
N LEU A 20 5.93 10.10 -15.99
CA LEU A 20 5.83 8.79 -16.60
C LEU A 20 5.11 7.80 -15.66
N PRO A 21 4.39 6.78 -16.18
CA PRO A 21 3.68 5.81 -15.35
C PRO A 21 4.53 5.19 -14.24
N VAL A 22 5.77 4.78 -14.56
CA VAL A 22 6.70 4.21 -13.58
C VAL A 22 7.06 5.20 -12.47
N GLN A 23 7.17 6.50 -12.77
CA GLN A 23 7.45 7.52 -11.76
C GLN A 23 6.24 7.73 -10.84
N ARG A 24 5.03 7.69 -11.41
CA ARG A 24 3.78 7.72 -10.64
C ARG A 24 3.70 6.52 -9.70
N TRP A 25 4.08 5.31 -10.14
CA TRP A 25 4.15 4.13 -9.29
C TRP A 25 4.98 4.39 -8.04
N PHE A 26 6.24 4.81 -8.22
CA PHE A 26 7.14 5.10 -7.09
C PHE A 26 6.62 6.22 -6.18
N LEU A 27 5.90 7.19 -6.74
CA LEU A 27 5.26 8.26 -5.98
C LEU A 27 4.10 7.75 -5.11
N TYR A 28 3.41 6.68 -5.53
CA TYR A 28 2.26 6.12 -4.81
C TYR A 28 2.63 5.03 -3.79
N LEU A 29 3.76 4.34 -3.96
CA LEU A 29 4.24 3.31 -3.02
C LEU A 29 4.25 3.72 -1.53
N PRO A 30 4.58 4.97 -1.14
CA PRO A 30 4.51 5.37 0.26
C PRO A 30 3.11 5.25 0.87
N PHE A 31 2.05 5.46 0.09
CA PHE A 31 0.66 5.29 0.52
C PHE A 31 0.33 3.80 0.69
N GLU A 32 0.75 2.96 -0.26
CA GLU A 32 0.60 1.50 -0.20
C GLU A 32 1.33 0.86 0.99
N HIS A 33 2.44 1.44 1.43
CA HIS A 33 3.23 0.91 2.54
C HIS A 33 2.84 1.49 3.92
N ALA A 34 1.86 2.39 3.98
CA ALA A 34 1.39 2.99 5.23
C ALA A 34 0.49 2.01 6.02
N GLU A 35 0.64 1.96 7.34
CA GLU A 35 -0.29 1.27 8.23
C GLU A 35 -1.39 2.25 8.69
N ASP A 36 -2.15 2.77 7.73
CA ASP A 36 -3.24 3.73 7.92
C ASP A 36 -4.33 3.46 6.87
N LEU A 37 -5.59 3.29 7.32
CA LEU A 37 -6.69 2.86 6.45
C LEU A 37 -7.04 3.91 5.38
N GLU A 38 -7.01 5.19 5.73
CA GLU A 38 -7.37 6.24 4.78
C GLU A 38 -6.27 6.45 3.74
N LEU A 39 -5.00 6.32 4.14
CA LEU A 39 -3.88 6.33 3.19
C LEU A 39 -3.92 5.10 2.26
N GLN A 40 -4.35 3.94 2.74
CA GLN A 40 -4.52 2.75 1.88
C GLN A 40 -5.62 2.92 0.83
N ARG A 41 -6.77 3.49 1.23
CA ARG A 41 -7.85 3.81 0.29
C ARG A 41 -7.37 4.78 -0.78
N GLN A 42 -6.57 5.77 -0.38
CA GLN A 42 -5.93 6.70 -1.32
C GLN A 42 -4.92 6.01 -2.23
N SER A 43 -4.12 5.09 -1.71
CA SER A 43 -3.21 4.27 -2.52
C SER A 43 -3.98 3.59 -3.66
N VAL A 44 -5.06 2.86 -3.34
CA VAL A 44 -5.88 2.20 -4.35
C VAL A 44 -6.42 3.19 -5.39
N MET A 45 -6.97 4.34 -4.94
CA MET A 45 -7.44 5.37 -5.86
C MET A 45 -6.34 5.94 -6.76
N LEU A 46 -5.11 6.11 -6.25
CA LEU A 46 -3.97 6.62 -7.03
C LEU A 46 -3.49 5.57 -8.04
N PHE A 47 -3.31 4.32 -7.62
CA PHE A 47 -2.89 3.24 -8.52
C PHE A 47 -3.91 2.98 -9.63
N GLN A 48 -5.22 3.10 -9.36
CA GLN A 48 -6.26 3.02 -10.39
C GLN A 48 -6.13 4.12 -11.48
N GLN A 49 -5.50 5.26 -11.18
CA GLN A 49 -5.27 6.33 -12.19
C GLN A 49 -4.13 6.02 -13.17
N LEU A 50 -3.42 4.92 -12.99
CA LEU A 50 -2.43 4.44 -13.95
C LEU A 50 -3.10 3.86 -15.21
N GLY A 51 -4.42 3.66 -15.18
CA GLY A 51 -5.24 3.26 -16.32
C GLY A 51 -5.19 1.76 -16.62
N ASP A 52 -5.99 1.35 -17.60
CA ASP A 52 -6.22 -0.07 -17.97
C ASP A 52 -5.14 -0.66 -18.89
N ASP A 53 -3.92 -0.10 -18.87
CA ASP A 53 -2.79 -0.79 -19.53
C ASP A 53 -2.63 -2.15 -18.84
N PRO A 54 -2.69 -3.28 -19.56
CA PRO A 54 -2.48 -4.60 -18.98
C PRO A 54 -1.16 -4.71 -18.20
N ALA A 55 -0.14 -3.93 -18.56
CA ALA A 55 1.13 -3.86 -17.84
C ALA A 55 1.00 -3.30 -16.40
N ASN A 56 -0.09 -2.58 -16.11
CA ASN A 56 -0.37 -1.97 -14.80
C ASN A 56 -1.33 -2.81 -13.93
N ALA A 57 -1.93 -3.87 -14.47
CA ALA A 57 -2.92 -4.67 -13.74
C ALA A 57 -2.35 -5.27 -12.44
N ASP A 58 -1.08 -5.70 -12.48
CA ASP A 58 -0.40 -6.26 -11.32
C ASP A 58 -0.25 -5.22 -10.21
N VAL A 59 0.22 -4.00 -10.51
CA VAL A 59 0.44 -2.97 -9.48
C VAL A 59 -0.87 -2.52 -8.82
N ILE A 60 -1.98 -2.49 -9.57
CA ILE A 60 -3.31 -2.19 -9.01
C ILE A 60 -3.75 -3.32 -8.07
N SER A 61 -3.52 -4.59 -8.46
CA SER A 61 -3.81 -5.76 -7.64
C SER A 61 -3.01 -5.75 -6.32
N TYR A 62 -1.73 -5.34 -6.36
CA TYR A 62 -0.92 -5.18 -5.16
C TYR A 62 -1.49 -4.12 -4.20
N ALA A 63 -1.88 -2.95 -4.70
CA ALA A 63 -2.45 -1.89 -3.87
C ALA A 63 -3.74 -2.35 -3.17
N ILE A 64 -4.61 -3.10 -3.87
CA ILE A 64 -5.84 -3.66 -3.31
C ILE A 64 -5.52 -4.68 -2.21
N ARG A 65 -4.53 -5.55 -2.43
CA ARG A 65 -4.13 -6.55 -1.43
C ARG A 65 -3.55 -5.89 -0.18
N HIS A 66 -2.78 -4.81 -0.31
CA HIS A 66 -2.30 -4.05 0.85
C HIS A 66 -3.46 -3.45 1.65
N LEU A 67 -4.44 -2.83 0.97
CA LEU A 67 -5.66 -2.31 1.62
C LEU A 67 -6.39 -3.41 2.39
N GLN A 68 -6.61 -4.59 1.80
CA GLN A 68 -7.32 -5.70 2.45
C GLN A 68 -6.64 -6.16 3.75
N VAL A 69 -5.30 -6.19 3.78
CA VAL A 69 -4.54 -6.54 4.99
C VAL A 69 -4.72 -5.47 6.07
N ILE A 70 -4.67 -4.19 5.70
CA ILE A 70 -4.88 -3.08 6.63
C ILE A 70 -6.35 -2.99 7.10
N GLU A 71 -7.33 -3.27 6.25
CA GLU A 71 -8.74 -3.36 6.64
C GLU A 71 -8.97 -4.46 7.67
N ARG A 72 -8.29 -5.60 7.52
CA ARG A 72 -8.43 -6.74 8.43
C ARG A 72 -7.69 -6.55 9.76
N PHE A 73 -6.43 -6.11 9.71
CA PHE A 73 -5.54 -6.12 10.89
C PHE A 73 -5.16 -4.74 11.40
N GLY A 74 -5.45 -3.66 10.65
CA GLY A 74 -5.01 -2.29 10.95
C GLY A 74 -3.50 -2.06 10.80
N ARG A 75 -2.73 -3.10 10.44
CA ARG A 75 -1.26 -3.11 10.32
C ARG A 75 -0.83 -4.27 9.43
N PHE A 76 0.45 -4.33 9.07
CA PHE A 76 1.03 -5.46 8.34
C PHE A 76 1.65 -6.49 9.30
N PRO A 77 1.06 -7.69 9.47
CA PRO A 77 1.53 -8.65 10.47
C PRO A 77 2.96 -9.16 10.22
N HIS A 78 3.40 -9.23 8.95
CA HIS A 78 4.78 -9.63 8.63
C HIS A 78 5.85 -8.67 9.19
N ARG A 79 5.46 -7.43 9.54
CA ARG A 79 6.35 -6.44 10.16
C ARG A 79 6.40 -6.57 11.69
N ASN A 80 5.59 -7.44 12.31
CA ASN A 80 5.50 -7.54 13.77
C ASN A 80 6.85 -7.82 14.41
N HIS A 81 7.58 -8.82 13.91
CA HIS A 81 8.88 -9.21 14.48
C HIS A 81 9.90 -8.06 14.44
N ILE A 82 10.07 -7.41 13.28
CA ILE A 82 11.05 -6.33 13.12
C ILE A 82 10.67 -5.05 13.87
N LEU A 83 9.37 -4.85 14.16
CA LEU A 83 8.87 -3.71 14.94
C LEU A 83 8.67 -4.05 16.43
N GLY A 84 9.02 -5.25 16.89
CA GLY A 84 8.87 -5.67 18.29
C GLY A 84 7.41 -5.79 18.76
N ARG A 85 6.47 -6.07 17.85
CA ARG A 85 5.03 -6.23 18.16
C ARG A 85 4.71 -7.69 18.43
N GLU A 86 3.80 -7.93 19.36
CA GLU A 86 3.21 -9.26 19.53
C GLU A 86 2.28 -9.60 18.36
N THR A 87 2.39 -10.84 17.86
CA THR A 87 1.54 -11.40 16.81
C THR A 87 0.34 -12.09 17.46
N THR A 88 -0.87 -11.75 17.04
CA THR A 88 -2.10 -12.41 17.51
C THR A 88 -2.26 -13.81 16.90
N PRO A 89 -3.09 -14.71 17.46
CA PRO A 89 -3.36 -16.00 16.85
C PRO A 89 -3.89 -15.90 15.41
N GLU A 90 -4.79 -14.95 15.14
CA GLU A 90 -5.34 -14.71 13.80
C GLU A 90 -4.25 -14.24 12.82
N GLU A 91 -3.38 -13.34 13.25
CA GLU A 91 -2.23 -12.89 12.46
C GLU A 91 -1.25 -14.05 12.19
N ALA A 92 -1.03 -14.94 13.15
CA ALA A 92 -0.15 -16.10 13.01
C ALA A 92 -0.69 -17.13 12.02
N GLU A 93 -2.01 -17.35 11.99
CA GLU A 93 -2.66 -18.17 10.96
C GLU A 93 -2.56 -17.52 9.58
N PHE A 94 -2.82 -16.21 9.50
CA PHE A 94 -2.69 -15.46 8.24
C PHE A 94 -1.28 -15.51 7.68
N LEU A 95 -0.24 -15.40 8.52
CA LEU A 95 1.16 -15.44 8.10
C LEU A 95 1.60 -16.78 7.47
N GLN A 96 0.80 -17.84 7.58
CA GLN A 96 1.05 -19.13 6.93
C GLN A 96 0.46 -19.19 5.50
N GLN A 97 -0.37 -18.23 5.12
CA GLN A 97 -1.09 -18.23 3.84
C GLN A 97 -0.26 -17.50 2.75
N PRO A 98 -0.45 -17.85 1.46
CA PRO A 98 0.10 -17.08 0.36
C PRO A 98 -0.36 -15.62 0.40
N GLY A 99 0.54 -14.70 0.06
CA GLY A 99 0.24 -13.27 0.01
C GLY A 99 0.14 -12.56 1.36
N SER A 100 0.61 -13.21 2.44
CA SER A 100 0.73 -12.64 3.78
C SER A 100 1.91 -11.68 3.97
N SER A 101 2.78 -11.59 2.95
CA SER A 101 3.92 -10.67 2.86
C SER A 101 4.09 -10.16 1.43
N PHE A 102 4.82 -9.05 1.31
CA PHE A 102 5.14 -8.33 0.07
C PHE A 102 6.64 -8.02 0.03
#